data_AF-A0A542SDC1-F1
#
_entry.id   AF-A0A542SDC1-F1
#
_cell.length_a   1.000
_cell.length_b   1.000
_cell.length_c   1.000
_cell.angle_alpha   90.00
_cell.angle_beta   90.00
_cell.angle_gamma   90.00
#
_symmetry.space_group_name_H-M   'P 1'
#
loop_
_entity.id
_entity.type
_entity.pdbx_description
1 polymer ?
#
loop_
_entity_poly.entity_id
_entity_poly.type
_entity_poly.pdbx_seq_one_letter_code
_entity_poly.pdbx_strand_id
1 'polypeptide(L)'
;MSDFDYDVLVIGSGFGGSVTALRLTEKGYKVGVLEAGARFTDADFADNSWDLKKYLFAPSAGCYGIQRIDMVKDCLILAGAGVGGGSLVYANTLYEALDPFYTDPSWAHITDWKAELAPYYDQAKRMLGVVTYPRMTPSDEVMKKVADEMGVGDSFHATPVGVFFGGPAQSAGDSVEDPYFGGVGPRRNTCTDCGECMTGCRHNAKNTLVKNYLYLAEQNGAEVHPLTTVTRVRPLAGGGYRVDTRWSKAKLSRRTAVRTFTAEQVVFSAAALGTQKLLHRLKATGDLPNVSDRLGHLTRTNSESILGAIAPEGAAVDYTEGVAITSSWHPDEHTHIEPVRYGKGSNAMSLMQTVLTDGDGPEARWKVWLKELWKERKRVRDLYDVKHWSERVVIALVMQSVDNSITTFPKRVAGKWVLSSKQGHGEPNPTWIPAANDAVRRMAAVMGGGTAGGTIGEPFNRPLTAHFIGGCTIGDSPASGVVDGYQRMYGHPGLHIVDGSTISANLGVNPSLTITAQAERAMAYWPNKGETDTRPALGEAYASIEPVAPRAPVVPDDAPAALRLPIVGVS
;
A
#
# COMPACT_ATOMS: atom_id res chain seq x y z
N MET A 1 3.28 -29.95 24.94
CA MET A 1 3.10 -28.76 24.09
C MET A 1 1.84 -29.02 23.29
N SER A 2 0.85 -28.11 23.31
CA SER A 2 -0.27 -28.20 22.39
C SER A 2 0.28 -28.04 20.98
N ASP A 3 0.03 -29.01 20.11
CA ASP A 3 0.49 -28.97 18.72
C ASP A 3 -0.39 -27.95 17.97
N PHE A 4 0.09 -26.71 17.84
CA PHE A 4 -0.59 -25.67 17.08
C PHE A 4 -0.54 -25.98 15.58
N ASP A 5 -1.53 -25.54 14.81
CA ASP A 5 -1.47 -25.68 13.35
C ASP A 5 -0.24 -24.97 12.78
N TYR A 6 0.12 -23.80 13.35
CA TYR A 6 1.31 -23.01 13.01
C TYR A 6 1.98 -22.45 14.27
N ASP A 7 3.29 -22.22 14.24
CA ASP A 7 3.93 -21.40 15.28
C ASP A 7 3.49 -19.95 15.10
N VAL A 8 3.47 -19.47 13.85
CA VAL A 8 3.06 -18.11 13.50
C VAL A 8 2.04 -18.11 12.38
N LEU A 9 0.90 -17.45 12.59
CA LEU A 9 -0.15 -17.30 11.59
C LEU A 9 -0.31 -15.83 11.19
N VAL A 10 -0.05 -15.53 9.92
CA VAL A 10 -0.13 -14.19 9.34
C VAL A 10 -1.50 -13.98 8.70
N ILE A 11 -2.15 -12.85 8.99
CA ILE A 11 -3.44 -12.45 8.43
C ILE A 11 -3.19 -11.41 7.35
N GLY A 12 -3.25 -11.83 6.08
CA GLY A 12 -2.98 -11.00 4.92
C GLY A 12 -1.58 -11.19 4.35
N SER A 13 -1.49 -11.16 3.02
CA SER A 13 -0.26 -11.48 2.26
C SER A 13 0.36 -10.28 1.56
N GLY A 14 0.08 -9.06 2.03
CA GLY A 14 0.69 -7.82 1.54
C GLY A 14 2.14 -7.65 2.01
N PHE A 15 2.70 -6.44 1.87
CA PHE A 15 4.12 -6.14 2.13
C PHE A 15 4.61 -6.70 3.46
N GLY A 16 4.09 -6.23 4.59
CA GLY A 16 4.59 -6.69 5.88
C GLY A 16 4.26 -8.16 6.19
N GLY A 17 3.13 -8.68 5.73
CA GLY A 17 2.79 -10.11 5.86
C GLY A 17 3.73 -11.04 5.07
N SER A 18 4.15 -10.64 3.86
CA SER A 18 5.10 -11.42 3.05
C SER A 18 6.52 -11.38 3.62
N VAL A 19 6.96 -10.23 4.12
CA VAL A 19 8.24 -10.10 4.85
C VAL A 19 8.21 -10.99 6.09
N THR A 20 7.14 -10.89 6.89
CA THR A 20 6.93 -11.75 8.08
C THR A 20 7.01 -13.22 7.70
N ALA A 21 6.34 -13.64 6.62
CA ALA A 21 6.35 -15.02 6.17
C ALA A 21 7.77 -15.49 5.85
N LEU A 22 8.54 -14.74 5.04
CA LEU A 22 9.91 -15.12 4.69
C LEU A 22 10.80 -15.16 5.94
N ARG A 23 10.87 -14.06 6.69
CA ARG A 23 11.84 -13.92 7.78
C ARG A 23 11.60 -14.89 8.92
N LEU A 24 10.35 -15.19 9.25
CA LEU A 24 10.04 -16.15 10.30
C LEU A 24 10.25 -17.60 9.84
N THR A 25 10.03 -17.91 8.57
CA THR A 25 10.43 -19.21 8.01
C THR A 25 11.95 -19.39 8.03
N GLU A 26 12.73 -18.37 7.66
CA GLU A 26 14.21 -18.37 7.77
C GLU A 26 14.71 -18.56 9.22
N LYS A 27 13.92 -18.13 10.20
CA LYS A 27 14.15 -18.30 11.64
C LYS A 27 13.69 -19.64 12.21
N GLY A 28 13.18 -20.54 11.36
CA GLY A 28 12.79 -21.90 11.70
C GLY A 28 11.36 -22.05 12.23
N TYR A 29 10.51 -21.04 12.10
CA TYR A 29 9.09 -21.13 12.47
C TYR A 29 8.26 -21.81 11.38
N LYS A 30 7.26 -22.58 11.78
CA LYS A 30 6.17 -23.07 10.92
C LYS A 30 5.18 -21.94 10.70
N VAL A 31 5.15 -21.40 9.49
CA VAL A 31 4.38 -20.18 9.17
C VAL A 31 3.20 -20.49 8.24
N GLY A 32 2.03 -19.99 8.61
CA GLY A 32 0.83 -19.98 7.76
C GLY A 32 0.44 -18.55 7.38
N VAL A 33 -0.07 -18.34 6.18
CA VAL A 33 -0.55 -17.03 5.70
C VAL A 33 -2.00 -17.16 5.22
N LEU A 34 -2.91 -16.38 5.79
CA LEU A 34 -4.33 -16.38 5.44
C LEU A 34 -4.66 -15.17 4.56
N GLU A 35 -5.07 -15.40 3.31
CA GLU A 35 -5.38 -14.33 2.36
C GLU A 35 -6.86 -14.37 1.93
N ALA A 36 -7.56 -13.23 2.04
CA ALA A 36 -8.96 -13.13 1.66
C ALA A 36 -9.19 -13.12 0.14
N GLY A 37 -8.21 -12.69 -0.64
CA GLY A 37 -8.24 -12.70 -2.10
C GLY A 37 -7.79 -14.02 -2.72
N ALA A 38 -7.91 -14.10 -4.05
CA ALA A 38 -7.46 -15.26 -4.82
C ALA A 38 -5.94 -15.22 -5.05
N ARG A 39 -5.37 -16.37 -5.44
CA ARG A 39 -4.05 -16.41 -6.07
C ARG A 39 -4.21 -16.17 -7.57
N PHE A 40 -3.28 -15.41 -8.14
CA PHE A 40 -3.25 -15.09 -9.57
C PHE A 40 -1.93 -15.54 -10.17
N THR A 41 -1.99 -16.20 -11.30
CA THR A 41 -0.90 -16.26 -12.27
C THR A 41 -0.92 -15.01 -13.15
N ASP A 42 0.15 -14.77 -13.90
CA ASP A 42 0.22 -13.59 -14.79
C ASP A 42 -0.90 -13.59 -15.85
N ALA A 43 -1.39 -14.77 -16.25
CA ALA A 43 -2.51 -14.91 -17.20
C ALA A 43 -3.91 -14.71 -16.57
N ASP A 44 -4.01 -14.70 -15.24
CA ASP A 44 -5.29 -14.56 -14.54
C ASP A 44 -5.72 -13.09 -14.38
N PHE A 45 -4.80 -12.14 -14.52
CA PHE A 45 -5.13 -10.71 -14.42
C PHE A 45 -6.07 -10.27 -15.55
N ALA A 46 -6.84 -9.22 -15.28
CA ALA A 46 -7.75 -8.65 -16.26
C ALA A 46 -6.95 -8.12 -17.47
N ASP A 47 -7.45 -8.33 -18.69
CA ASP A 47 -6.85 -7.76 -19.90
C ASP A 47 -6.85 -6.22 -19.82
N ASN A 48 -7.92 -5.65 -19.26
CA ASN A 48 -8.06 -4.24 -18.95
C ASN A 48 -9.10 -4.03 -17.85
N SER A 49 -9.31 -2.77 -17.43
CA SER A 49 -10.22 -2.42 -16.34
C SER A 49 -11.73 -2.67 -16.61
N TRP A 50 -12.15 -3.01 -17.85
CA TRP A 50 -13.54 -3.35 -18.16
C TRP A 50 -13.94 -4.77 -17.77
N ASP A 51 -12.98 -5.69 -17.57
CA ASP A 51 -13.29 -6.99 -16.96
C ASP A 51 -13.46 -6.83 -15.44
N LEU A 52 -14.57 -6.18 -15.05
CA LEU A 52 -14.86 -5.81 -13.67
C LEU A 52 -14.87 -7.02 -12.72
N LYS A 53 -15.19 -8.23 -13.22
CA LYS A 53 -15.20 -9.45 -12.39
C LYS A 53 -13.79 -9.90 -12.01
N LYS A 54 -12.83 -9.76 -12.94
CA LYS A 54 -11.40 -10.05 -12.73
C LYS A 54 -10.61 -8.86 -12.19
N TYR A 55 -11.11 -7.64 -12.33
CA TYR A 55 -10.45 -6.43 -11.83
C TYR A 55 -10.88 -6.08 -10.42
N LEU A 56 -12.19 -6.03 -10.11
CA LEU A 56 -12.69 -5.60 -8.81
C LEU A 56 -12.76 -6.73 -7.78
N PHE A 57 -12.38 -6.43 -6.54
CA PHE A 57 -12.61 -7.29 -5.37
C PHE A 57 -13.87 -6.84 -4.63
N ALA A 58 -14.99 -7.51 -4.95
CA ALA A 58 -16.26 -7.34 -4.26
C ALA A 58 -16.96 -8.70 -4.14
N PRO A 59 -16.58 -9.54 -3.15
CA PRO A 59 -17.08 -10.91 -3.02
C PRO A 59 -18.62 -11.01 -2.96
N SER A 60 -19.28 -10.04 -2.32
CA SER A 60 -20.75 -9.97 -2.27
C SER A 60 -21.40 -9.76 -3.65
N ALA A 61 -20.69 -9.15 -4.59
CA ALA A 61 -21.09 -8.97 -5.98
C ALA A 61 -20.51 -10.07 -6.92
N GLY A 62 -19.81 -11.06 -6.37
CA GLY A 62 -19.18 -12.13 -7.15
C GLY A 62 -17.94 -11.70 -7.93
N CYS A 63 -17.33 -10.57 -7.58
CA CYS A 63 -16.07 -10.08 -8.17
C CYS A 63 -14.91 -10.44 -7.23
N TYR A 64 -13.82 -10.99 -7.78
CA TYR A 64 -12.70 -11.54 -7.00
C TYR A 64 -11.34 -11.09 -7.54
N GLY A 65 -11.31 -9.94 -8.21
CA GLY A 65 -10.12 -9.34 -8.77
C GLY A 65 -9.18 -8.72 -7.75
N ILE A 66 -8.22 -7.93 -8.25
CA ILE A 66 -7.13 -7.37 -7.45
C ILE A 66 -7.41 -5.99 -6.85
N GLN A 67 -8.33 -5.22 -7.42
CA GLN A 67 -8.63 -3.84 -7.00
C GLN A 67 -9.80 -3.83 -6.03
N ARG A 68 -9.55 -3.47 -4.78
CA ARG A 68 -10.60 -3.16 -3.80
C ARG A 68 -10.86 -1.67 -3.76
N ILE A 69 -12.14 -1.31 -3.68
CA ILE A 69 -12.57 0.06 -3.42
C ILE A 69 -13.40 0.02 -2.13
N ASP A 70 -12.93 0.75 -1.13
CA ASP A 70 -13.57 0.88 0.18
C ASP A 70 -13.87 2.35 0.45
N MET A 71 -14.64 2.63 1.50
CA MET A 71 -14.87 4.00 1.94
C MET A 71 -15.02 4.09 3.45
N VAL A 72 -14.64 5.26 3.98
CA VAL A 72 -15.08 5.77 5.27
C VAL A 72 -15.84 7.08 5.03
N LYS A 73 -16.21 7.81 6.09
CA LYS A 73 -17.01 9.04 5.93
C LYS A 73 -16.24 10.12 5.16
N ASP A 74 -14.94 10.22 5.38
CA ASP A 74 -14.13 11.36 4.94
C ASP A 74 -13.29 11.05 3.68
N CYS A 75 -13.19 9.80 3.22
CA CYS A 75 -12.45 9.47 1.99
C CYS A 75 -12.91 8.15 1.32
N LEU A 76 -12.59 8.05 0.03
CA LEU A 76 -12.62 6.80 -0.75
C LEU A 76 -11.22 6.17 -0.77
N ILE A 77 -11.14 4.86 -0.65
CA ILE A 77 -9.87 4.14 -0.41
C ILE A 77 -9.68 3.07 -1.48
N LEU A 78 -8.55 3.13 -2.19
CA LEU A 78 -8.10 2.07 -3.09
C LEU A 78 -7.13 1.14 -2.36
N ALA A 79 -7.30 -0.17 -2.52
CA ALA A 79 -6.40 -1.17 -1.93
C ALA A 79 -6.29 -2.41 -2.82
N GLY A 80 -5.24 -3.22 -2.62
CA GLY A 80 -5.09 -4.52 -3.27
C GLY A 80 -5.81 -5.64 -2.52
N ALA A 81 -6.22 -6.68 -3.26
CA ALA A 81 -6.74 -7.93 -2.71
C ALA A 81 -6.23 -9.12 -3.52
N GLY A 82 -5.77 -10.17 -2.85
CA GLY A 82 -5.15 -11.32 -3.52
C GLY A 82 -3.86 -11.73 -2.84
N VAL A 83 -3.35 -12.90 -3.21
CA VAL A 83 -2.06 -13.37 -2.72
C VAL A 83 -0.97 -12.42 -3.23
N GLY A 84 -0.31 -11.70 -2.32
CA GLY A 84 0.60 -10.58 -2.61
C GLY A 84 0.00 -9.18 -2.35
N GLY A 85 -1.27 -9.10 -1.95
CA GLY A 85 -1.93 -7.87 -1.51
C GLY A 85 -1.79 -6.68 -2.45
N GLY A 86 -1.42 -5.51 -1.90
CA GLY A 86 -1.24 -4.25 -2.63
C GLY A 86 -0.25 -4.33 -3.79
N SER A 87 0.77 -5.20 -3.71
CA SER A 87 1.79 -5.30 -4.77
C SER A 87 1.25 -5.76 -6.11
N LEU A 88 0.07 -6.41 -6.13
CA LEU A 88 -0.60 -6.82 -7.37
C LEU A 88 -1.08 -5.60 -8.17
N VAL A 89 -1.58 -4.56 -7.49
CA VAL A 89 -2.32 -3.43 -8.09
C VAL A 89 -1.58 -2.09 -7.98
N TYR A 90 -0.54 -1.98 -7.16
CA TYR A 90 0.21 -0.74 -7.00
C TYR A 90 1.00 -0.33 -8.25
N ALA A 91 1.38 0.95 -8.30
CA ALA A 91 2.18 1.58 -9.35
C ALA A 91 3.70 1.41 -9.18
N ASN A 92 4.15 0.60 -8.21
CA ASN A 92 5.54 0.20 -8.00
C ASN A 92 6.57 1.32 -7.76
N THR A 93 6.13 2.45 -7.20
CA THR A 93 7.01 3.53 -6.72
C THR A 93 7.45 3.29 -5.29
N LEU A 94 8.75 3.50 -5.03
CA LEU A 94 9.43 3.04 -3.82
C LEU A 94 10.37 4.12 -3.27
N TYR A 95 9.78 5.26 -2.90
CA TYR A 95 10.46 6.34 -2.20
C TYR A 95 10.67 6.02 -0.71
N GLU A 96 11.76 6.54 -0.14
CA GLU A 96 11.89 6.64 1.32
C GLU A 96 11.06 7.81 1.84
N ALA A 97 10.59 7.70 3.08
CA ALA A 97 9.84 8.76 3.74
C ALA A 97 10.62 10.08 3.80
N LEU A 98 9.91 11.20 3.70
CA LEU A 98 10.50 12.53 3.87
C LEU A 98 10.88 12.80 5.33
N ASP A 99 11.82 13.71 5.56
CA ASP A 99 12.34 14.03 6.90
C ASP A 99 11.29 14.30 8.00
N PRO A 100 10.17 15.02 7.73
CA PRO A 100 9.12 15.24 8.72
C PRO A 100 8.52 13.96 9.31
N PHE A 101 8.54 12.84 8.58
CA PHE A 101 8.05 11.56 9.08
C PHE A 101 8.85 11.07 10.30
N TYR A 102 10.18 11.19 10.26
CA TYR A 102 11.05 10.65 11.32
C TYR A 102 11.02 11.50 12.58
N THR A 103 10.76 12.80 12.44
CA THR A 103 10.74 13.77 13.54
C THR A 103 9.33 14.08 14.04
N ASP A 104 8.32 13.37 13.57
CA ASP A 104 6.92 13.60 13.97
C ASP A 104 6.73 13.38 15.49
N PRO A 105 6.11 14.33 16.21
CA PRO A 105 5.95 14.27 17.66
C PRO A 105 5.18 13.04 18.18
N SER A 106 4.43 12.35 17.32
CA SER A 106 3.69 11.14 17.70
C SER A 106 4.58 9.95 18.08
N TRP A 107 5.85 9.93 17.63
CA TRP A 107 6.74 8.79 17.84
C TRP A 107 8.24 9.11 17.90
N ALA A 108 8.68 10.32 17.52
CA ALA A 108 10.10 10.68 17.45
C ALA A 108 10.86 10.60 18.79
N HIS A 109 10.16 10.64 19.91
CA HIS A 109 10.76 10.52 21.25
C HIS A 109 11.14 9.08 21.63
N ILE A 110 10.71 8.08 20.86
CA ILE A 110 10.97 6.66 21.13
C ILE A 110 12.41 6.30 20.76
N THR A 111 12.87 6.71 19.57
CA THR A 111 14.21 6.48 19.07
C THR A 111 14.50 7.35 17.84
N ASP A 112 15.75 7.37 17.37
CA ASP A 112 16.09 7.97 16.07
C ASP A 112 15.62 7.05 14.93
N TRP A 113 14.40 7.30 14.47
CA TRP A 113 13.77 6.47 13.44
C TRP A 113 14.46 6.52 12.08
N LYS A 114 15.20 7.59 11.78
CA LYS A 114 15.90 7.70 10.50
C LYS A 114 17.11 6.76 10.50
N ALA A 115 17.92 6.81 11.56
CA ALA A 115 19.03 5.89 11.75
C ALA A 115 18.54 4.44 11.89
N GLU A 116 17.50 4.22 12.69
CA GLU A 116 16.93 2.91 12.98
C GLU A 116 16.34 2.22 11.73
N LEU A 117 15.70 2.95 10.81
CA LEU A 117 15.08 2.37 9.61
C LEU A 117 16.03 2.27 8.40
N ALA A 118 17.11 3.05 8.35
CA ALA A 118 18.02 3.11 7.19
C ALA A 118 18.53 1.72 6.70
N PRO A 119 19.03 0.82 7.56
CA PRO A 119 19.47 -0.51 7.11
C PRO A 119 18.33 -1.35 6.50
N TYR A 120 17.11 -1.16 6.99
CA TYR A 120 15.95 -1.92 6.55
C TYR A 120 15.32 -1.33 5.29
N TYR A 121 15.47 -0.03 5.05
CA TYR A 121 15.22 0.56 3.74
C TYR A 121 16.14 0.00 2.68
N ASP A 122 17.45 -0.13 2.95
CA ASP A 122 18.40 -0.77 2.04
C ASP A 122 17.98 -2.21 1.70
N GLN A 123 17.72 -3.02 2.74
CA GLN A 123 17.27 -4.40 2.55
C GLN A 123 15.98 -4.48 1.71
N ALA A 124 14.99 -3.63 2.03
CA ALA A 124 13.73 -3.57 1.29
C ALA A 124 13.94 -3.17 -0.18
N LYS A 125 14.80 -2.18 -0.47
CA LYS A 125 15.13 -1.77 -1.84
C LYS A 125 15.74 -2.92 -2.64
N ARG A 126 16.67 -3.67 -2.05
CA ARG A 126 17.34 -4.80 -2.72
C ARG A 126 16.37 -5.95 -2.98
N MET A 127 15.53 -6.30 -2.02
CA MET A 127 14.50 -7.35 -2.19
C MET A 127 13.43 -6.97 -3.22
N LEU A 128 12.99 -5.71 -3.23
CA LEU A 128 12.00 -5.20 -4.19
C LEU A 128 12.62 -4.89 -5.56
N GLY A 129 13.94 -4.94 -5.70
CA GLY A 129 14.64 -4.69 -6.95
C GLY A 129 14.50 -3.24 -7.42
N VAL A 130 14.62 -2.28 -6.49
CA VAL A 130 14.43 -0.86 -6.77
C VAL A 130 15.51 -0.35 -7.71
N VAL A 131 15.08 0.27 -8.81
CA VAL A 131 15.93 0.96 -9.78
C VAL A 131 15.29 2.29 -10.15
N THR A 132 16.08 3.28 -10.56
CA THR A 132 15.54 4.52 -11.12
C THR A 132 14.96 4.24 -12.50
N TYR A 133 13.76 4.77 -12.79
CA TYR A 133 13.16 4.63 -14.10
C TYR A 133 14.09 5.18 -15.20
N PRO A 134 14.43 4.40 -16.25
CA PRO A 134 15.57 4.72 -17.11
C PRO A 134 15.24 5.62 -18.32
N ARG A 135 13.98 6.03 -18.51
CA ARG A 135 13.52 6.72 -19.72
C ARG A 135 12.76 8.00 -19.38
N MET A 136 12.53 8.82 -20.40
CA MET A 136 11.61 9.96 -20.35
C MET A 136 10.40 9.61 -21.22
N THR A 137 9.19 9.76 -20.70
CA THR A 137 7.93 9.48 -21.39
C THR A 137 7.20 10.77 -21.77
N PRO A 138 6.19 10.73 -22.66
CA PRO A 138 5.39 11.91 -22.97
C PRO A 138 4.73 12.55 -21.73
N SER A 139 4.30 11.73 -20.77
CA SER A 139 3.76 12.22 -19.49
C SER A 139 4.81 12.97 -18.66
N ASP A 140 6.06 12.53 -18.72
CA ASP A 140 7.16 13.20 -18.03
C ASP A 140 7.48 14.55 -18.66
N GLU A 141 7.38 14.68 -19.99
CA GLU A 141 7.60 15.95 -20.69
C GLU A 141 6.58 17.01 -20.24
N VAL A 142 5.32 16.59 -20.05
CA VAL A 142 4.27 17.42 -19.47
C VAL A 142 4.65 17.83 -18.05
N MET A 143 5.03 16.86 -17.20
CA MET A 143 5.39 17.14 -15.81
C MET A 143 6.58 18.09 -15.68
N LYS A 144 7.65 17.85 -16.44
CA LYS A 144 8.84 18.71 -16.44
C LYS A 144 8.49 20.14 -16.86
N LYS A 145 7.71 20.29 -17.94
CA LYS A 145 7.31 21.62 -18.43
C LYS A 145 6.45 22.36 -17.41
N VAL A 146 5.52 21.69 -16.75
CA VAL A 146 4.69 22.30 -15.70
C VAL A 146 5.54 22.69 -14.49
N ALA A 147 6.48 21.85 -14.07
CA ALA A 147 7.43 22.19 -13.01
C ALA A 147 8.29 23.42 -13.37
N ASP A 148 8.78 23.49 -14.61
CA ASP A 148 9.52 24.65 -15.14
C ASP A 148 8.64 25.92 -15.14
N GLU A 149 7.38 25.84 -15.61
CA GLU A 149 6.42 26.96 -15.60
C GLU A 149 6.03 27.43 -14.20
N MET A 150 6.15 26.56 -13.19
CA MET A 150 5.92 26.86 -11.79
C MET A 150 7.21 27.30 -11.06
N GLY A 151 8.35 27.39 -11.76
CA GLY A 151 9.62 27.83 -11.20
C GLY A 151 10.31 26.80 -10.30
N VAL A 152 9.89 25.53 -10.37
CA VAL A 152 10.39 24.42 -9.54
C VAL A 152 10.94 23.26 -10.40
N GLY A 153 11.37 23.57 -11.62
CA GLY A 153 11.88 22.61 -12.59
C GLY A 153 13.04 21.75 -12.08
N ASP A 154 13.86 22.28 -11.18
CA ASP A 154 14.99 21.59 -10.56
C ASP A 154 14.57 20.47 -9.58
N SER A 155 13.31 20.47 -9.14
CA SER A 155 12.75 19.40 -8.29
C SER A 155 12.34 18.16 -9.10
N PHE A 156 12.24 18.27 -10.42
CA PHE A 156 11.84 17.17 -11.29
C PHE A 156 12.93 16.10 -11.37
N HIS A 157 12.54 14.84 -11.16
CA HIS A 157 13.46 13.71 -11.27
C HIS A 157 12.71 12.41 -11.60
N ALA A 158 13.44 11.41 -12.13
CA ALA A 158 12.91 10.08 -12.40
C ALA A 158 12.65 9.30 -11.10
N THR A 159 11.62 8.47 -11.10
CA THR A 159 11.14 7.79 -9.89
C THR A 159 11.86 6.46 -9.62
N PRO A 160 12.18 6.12 -8.35
CA PRO A 160 12.58 4.77 -7.96
C PRO A 160 11.41 3.78 -8.08
N VAL A 161 11.61 2.72 -8.86
CA VAL A 161 10.58 1.73 -9.19
C VAL A 161 11.02 0.28 -8.99
N GLY A 162 10.08 -0.58 -8.58
CA GLY A 162 10.28 -2.03 -8.42
C GLY A 162 9.94 -2.84 -9.67
N VAL A 163 10.68 -2.60 -10.77
CA VAL A 163 10.45 -3.21 -12.09
C VAL A 163 11.77 -3.65 -12.71
N PHE A 164 11.77 -4.82 -13.34
CA PHE A 164 12.94 -5.31 -14.04
C PHE A 164 12.99 -4.76 -15.48
N PHE A 165 14.00 -3.93 -15.80
CA PHE A 165 14.21 -3.40 -17.16
C PHE A 165 15.27 -4.15 -17.97
N GLY A 166 15.97 -5.12 -17.36
CA GLY A 166 17.11 -5.79 -18.00
C GLY A 166 18.42 -5.02 -17.89
N GLY A 167 19.51 -5.68 -18.28
CA GLY A 167 20.81 -5.05 -18.48
C GLY A 167 21.03 -4.66 -19.94
N PRO A 168 22.22 -4.15 -20.29
CA PRO A 168 22.53 -3.64 -21.63
C PRO A 168 22.38 -4.65 -22.78
N ALA A 169 22.37 -5.95 -22.47
CA ALA A 169 22.30 -7.03 -23.45
C ALA A 169 20.88 -7.56 -23.68
N GLN A 170 19.89 -7.11 -22.90
CA GLN A 170 18.52 -7.59 -22.98
C GLN A 170 17.61 -6.56 -23.66
N SER A 171 16.71 -7.06 -24.51
CA SER A 171 15.62 -6.28 -25.13
C SER A 171 14.36 -6.34 -24.27
N ALA A 172 13.42 -5.43 -24.51
CA ALA A 172 12.10 -5.43 -23.86
C ALA A 172 11.33 -6.74 -24.15
N GLY A 173 10.79 -7.37 -23.09
CA GLY A 173 10.09 -8.65 -23.16
C GLY A 173 10.98 -9.90 -23.05
N ASP A 174 12.31 -9.76 -23.05
CA ASP A 174 13.24 -10.88 -22.89
C ASP A 174 13.07 -11.56 -21.53
N SER A 175 13.10 -12.89 -21.52
CA SER A 175 13.05 -13.68 -20.30
C SER A 175 14.46 -14.04 -19.83
N VAL A 176 14.76 -13.75 -18.56
CA VAL A 176 16.04 -14.04 -17.91
C VAL A 176 15.86 -14.92 -16.67
N GLU A 177 16.94 -15.61 -16.30
CA GLU A 177 17.04 -16.24 -14.98
C GLU A 177 17.04 -15.20 -13.87
N ASP A 178 16.71 -15.65 -12.65
CA ASP A 178 16.58 -14.83 -11.44
C ASP A 178 17.68 -13.74 -11.32
N PRO A 179 17.33 -12.45 -11.51
CA PRO A 179 18.28 -11.37 -11.47
C PRO A 179 18.50 -10.81 -10.06
N TYR A 180 17.80 -11.30 -9.04
CA TYR A 180 17.77 -10.67 -7.72
C TYR A 180 18.26 -11.59 -6.60
N PHE A 181 17.92 -12.88 -6.65
CA PHE A 181 18.00 -13.79 -5.51
C PHE A 181 19.02 -14.92 -5.69
N GLY A 182 20.00 -14.76 -6.59
CA GLY A 182 21.11 -15.73 -6.70
C GLY A 182 20.70 -17.11 -7.21
N GLY A 183 19.60 -17.19 -7.98
CA GLY A 183 19.12 -18.43 -8.59
C GLY A 183 18.08 -19.18 -7.77
N VAL A 184 17.75 -18.73 -6.56
CA VAL A 184 16.65 -19.30 -5.75
C VAL A 184 15.31 -18.62 -6.01
N GLY A 185 15.30 -17.50 -6.74
CA GLY A 185 14.10 -16.79 -7.15
C GLY A 185 13.54 -17.27 -8.50
N PRO A 186 12.37 -16.74 -8.90
CA PRO A 186 11.77 -17.09 -10.18
C PRO A 186 12.41 -16.32 -11.34
N ARG A 187 12.31 -16.88 -12.55
CA ARG A 187 12.59 -16.16 -13.80
C ARG A 187 11.80 -14.85 -13.91
N ARG A 188 12.41 -13.86 -14.56
CA ARG A 188 11.83 -12.52 -14.79
C ARG A 188 11.81 -12.21 -16.27
N ASN A 189 10.92 -11.31 -16.69
CA ASN A 189 11.01 -10.72 -18.02
C ASN A 189 11.31 -9.23 -17.92
N THR A 190 12.03 -8.68 -18.88
CA THR A 190 12.26 -7.24 -18.98
C THR A 190 10.96 -6.51 -19.30
N CYS A 191 10.80 -5.31 -18.75
CA CYS A 191 9.63 -4.46 -18.94
C CYS A 191 9.44 -4.09 -20.41
N THR A 192 8.18 -4.04 -20.83
CA THR A 192 7.74 -3.57 -22.15
C THR A 192 7.09 -2.20 -22.12
N ASP A 193 7.09 -1.53 -20.96
CA ASP A 193 6.60 -0.17 -20.79
C ASP A 193 5.15 0.05 -21.23
N CYS A 194 4.30 -0.93 -20.92
CA CYS A 194 2.90 -0.97 -21.34
C CYS A 194 1.89 -0.21 -20.45
N GLY A 195 2.32 0.36 -19.33
CA GLY A 195 1.44 1.08 -18.39
C GLY A 195 0.47 0.21 -17.57
N GLU A 196 0.48 -1.11 -17.75
CA GLU A 196 -0.50 -2.05 -17.15
C GLU A 196 -0.23 -2.38 -15.67
N CYS A 197 0.66 -1.65 -15.00
CA CYS A 197 1.09 -1.97 -13.64
C CYS A 197 -0.10 -2.07 -12.68
N MET A 198 -1.08 -1.16 -12.79
CA MET A 198 -2.22 -1.10 -11.87
C MET A 198 -3.40 -2.03 -12.22
N THR A 199 -3.37 -2.70 -13.37
CA THR A 199 -4.34 -3.77 -13.71
C THR A 199 -3.80 -5.17 -13.41
N GLY A 200 -2.55 -5.26 -12.93
CA GLY A 200 -1.81 -6.50 -12.73
C GLY A 200 -0.85 -6.72 -13.89
N CYS A 201 0.45 -6.76 -13.60
CA CYS A 201 1.48 -6.94 -14.62
C CYS A 201 1.43 -8.37 -15.19
N ARG A 202 0.94 -8.52 -16.42
CA ARG A 202 0.84 -9.81 -17.15
C ARG A 202 2.15 -10.25 -17.80
N HIS A 203 3.15 -9.37 -17.81
CA HIS A 203 4.39 -9.54 -18.57
C HIS A 203 5.57 -9.99 -17.72
N ASN A 204 5.35 -10.39 -16.47
CA ASN A 204 6.39 -10.84 -15.56
C ASN A 204 7.56 -9.86 -15.28
N ALA A 205 7.35 -8.55 -15.46
CA ALA A 205 8.36 -7.52 -15.22
C ALA A 205 8.28 -6.90 -13.82
N LYS A 206 7.07 -6.59 -13.32
CA LYS A 206 6.86 -6.00 -11.98
C LYS A 206 7.26 -6.97 -10.88
N ASN A 207 8.18 -6.57 -9.99
CA ASN A 207 8.71 -7.42 -8.93
C ASN A 207 7.75 -7.48 -7.72
N THR A 208 6.61 -8.15 -7.91
CA THR A 208 5.55 -8.25 -6.89
C THR A 208 5.88 -9.27 -5.81
N LEU A 209 5.10 -9.27 -4.72
CA LEU A 209 5.39 -10.10 -3.55
C LEU A 209 5.35 -11.61 -3.83
N VAL A 210 4.52 -12.04 -4.78
CA VAL A 210 4.46 -13.43 -5.28
C VAL A 210 5.66 -13.85 -6.13
N LYS A 211 6.60 -12.91 -6.37
CA LYS A 211 7.82 -13.10 -7.16
C LYS A 211 9.09 -12.81 -6.36
N ASN A 212 8.96 -12.37 -5.11
CA ASN A 212 10.07 -12.14 -4.17
C ASN A 212 9.76 -12.77 -2.80
N TYR A 213 9.55 -11.98 -1.73
CA TYR A 213 9.29 -12.41 -0.36
C TYR A 213 8.38 -13.63 -0.24
N LEU A 214 7.17 -13.58 -0.82
CA LEU A 214 6.21 -14.67 -0.65
C LEU A 214 6.59 -15.90 -1.48
N TYR A 215 7.19 -15.71 -2.66
CA TYR A 215 7.74 -16.80 -3.44
C TYR A 215 8.79 -17.57 -2.63
N LEU A 216 9.78 -16.85 -2.10
CA LEU A 216 10.87 -17.40 -1.31
C LEU A 216 10.37 -18.05 -0.01
N ALA A 217 9.38 -17.44 0.64
CA ALA A 217 8.76 -18.02 1.84
C ALA A 217 8.09 -19.36 1.54
N GLU A 218 7.30 -19.45 0.46
CA GLU A 218 6.65 -20.71 0.05
C GLU A 218 7.67 -21.78 -0.38
N GLN A 219 8.73 -21.39 -1.11
CA GLN A 219 9.81 -22.33 -1.45
C GLN A 219 10.50 -22.90 -0.21
N ASN A 220 10.49 -22.15 0.91
CA ASN A 220 11.10 -22.57 2.16
C ASN A 220 10.08 -23.11 3.20
N GLY A 221 8.84 -23.40 2.79
CA GLY A 221 7.87 -24.14 3.60
C GLY A 221 6.77 -23.31 4.27
N ALA A 222 6.67 -22.00 4.02
CA ALA A 222 5.49 -21.23 4.44
C ALA A 222 4.25 -21.69 3.65
N GLU A 223 3.10 -21.79 4.32
CA GLU A 223 1.84 -22.24 3.68
C GLU A 223 0.86 -21.08 3.49
N VAL A 224 0.53 -20.76 2.24
CA VAL A 224 -0.47 -19.72 1.93
C VAL A 224 -1.86 -20.33 1.68
N HIS A 225 -2.87 -19.82 2.39
CA HIS A 225 -4.28 -20.19 2.27
C HIS A 225 -5.07 -19.07 1.55
N PRO A 226 -5.17 -19.09 0.22
CA PRO A 226 -5.98 -18.13 -0.53
C PRO A 226 -7.48 -18.29 -0.24
N LEU A 227 -8.27 -17.27 -0.56
CA LEU A 227 -9.73 -17.23 -0.37
C LEU A 227 -10.17 -17.56 1.06
N THR A 228 -9.38 -17.18 2.05
CA THR A 228 -9.58 -17.46 3.47
C THR A 228 -9.67 -16.15 4.24
N THR A 229 -10.89 -15.66 4.47
CA THR A 229 -11.12 -14.43 5.23
C THR A 229 -11.17 -14.73 6.73
N VAL A 230 -10.26 -14.14 7.50
CA VAL A 230 -10.33 -14.17 8.97
C VAL A 230 -11.53 -13.37 9.46
N THR A 231 -12.23 -13.93 10.44
CA THR A 231 -13.44 -13.35 11.03
C THR A 231 -13.33 -13.15 12.53
N ARG A 232 -12.59 -14.02 13.23
CA ARG A 232 -12.36 -13.95 14.68
C ARG A 232 -10.93 -14.34 15.02
N VAL A 233 -10.36 -13.71 16.04
CA VAL A 233 -9.10 -14.08 16.69
C VAL A 233 -9.36 -14.04 18.20
N ARG A 234 -9.06 -15.10 18.92
CA ARG A 234 -9.35 -15.24 20.36
C ARG A 234 -8.19 -15.91 21.09
N PRO A 235 -7.81 -15.44 22.29
CA PRO A 235 -6.81 -16.14 23.09
C PRO A 235 -7.32 -17.52 23.50
N LEU A 236 -6.41 -18.48 23.61
CA LEU A 236 -6.66 -19.81 24.17
C LEU A 236 -6.24 -19.86 25.64
N ALA A 237 -6.93 -20.68 26.45
CA ALA A 237 -6.65 -20.79 27.89
C ALA A 237 -5.22 -21.28 28.20
N GLY A 238 -4.60 -22.05 27.30
CA GLY A 238 -3.25 -22.58 27.44
C GLY A 238 -2.15 -21.74 26.77
N GLY A 239 -2.45 -20.50 26.37
CA GLY A 239 -1.57 -19.69 25.54
C GLY A 239 -1.84 -19.87 24.04
N GLY A 240 -1.37 -18.91 23.24
CA GLY A 240 -1.66 -18.84 21.82
C GLY A 240 -3.09 -18.42 21.49
N TYR A 241 -3.47 -18.58 20.22
CA TYR A 241 -4.67 -18.00 19.65
C TYR A 241 -5.42 -18.99 18.77
N ARG A 242 -6.75 -18.88 18.82
CA ARG A 242 -7.68 -19.49 17.87
C ARG A 242 -8.08 -18.46 16.82
N VAL A 243 -7.94 -18.80 15.55
CA VAL A 243 -8.28 -17.95 14.41
C VAL A 243 -9.38 -18.62 13.58
N ASP A 244 -10.57 -18.02 13.57
CA ASP A 244 -11.70 -18.53 12.78
C ASP A 244 -11.80 -17.80 11.45
N THR A 245 -11.96 -18.58 10.40
CA THR A 245 -11.97 -18.13 9.02
C THR A 245 -13.24 -18.55 8.31
N ARG A 246 -13.51 -17.87 7.20
CA ARG A 246 -14.53 -18.27 6.25
C ARG A 246 -13.96 -18.28 4.84
N TRP A 247 -14.47 -19.18 4.00
CA TRP A 247 -14.18 -19.16 2.58
C TRP A 247 -14.75 -17.88 1.95
N SER A 248 -13.90 -17.12 1.27
CA SER A 248 -14.23 -15.77 0.81
C SER A 248 -15.32 -15.73 -0.26
N LYS A 249 -15.50 -16.82 -1.02
CA LYS A 249 -16.57 -16.96 -2.02
C LYS A 249 -17.91 -17.45 -1.43
N ALA A 250 -17.95 -17.81 -0.15
CA ALA A 250 -19.16 -18.34 0.46
C ALA A 250 -20.24 -17.26 0.61
N LYS A 251 -21.41 -17.49 -0.01
CA LYS A 251 -22.59 -16.61 0.14
C LYS A 251 -23.38 -16.88 1.43
N LEU A 252 -23.24 -18.08 1.99
CA LEU A 252 -23.91 -18.53 3.22
C LEU A 252 -22.89 -19.14 4.17
N SER A 253 -23.07 -18.92 5.48
CA SER A 253 -22.22 -19.53 6.51
C SER A 253 -22.65 -20.98 6.74
N ARG A 254 -22.14 -21.90 5.92
CA ARG A 254 -22.31 -23.36 6.09
C ARG A 254 -21.08 -23.95 6.79
N ARG A 255 -21.20 -25.12 7.44
CA ARG A 255 -20.06 -25.81 8.09
C ARG A 255 -18.86 -26.02 7.16
N THR A 256 -19.09 -26.25 5.86
CA THR A 256 -18.03 -26.44 4.86
C THR A 256 -17.33 -25.13 4.46
N ALA A 257 -17.89 -23.99 4.81
CA ALA A 257 -17.38 -22.67 4.46
C ALA A 257 -16.59 -22.01 5.60
N VAL A 258 -16.41 -22.68 6.74
CA VAL A 258 -15.68 -22.16 7.89
C VAL A 258 -14.57 -23.12 8.28
N ARG A 259 -13.42 -22.57 8.67
CA ARG A 259 -12.28 -23.33 9.20
C ARG A 259 -11.74 -22.60 10.42
N THR A 260 -11.16 -23.35 11.34
CA THR A 260 -10.45 -22.80 12.49
C THR A 260 -9.00 -23.23 12.38
N PHE A 261 -8.09 -22.30 12.69
CA PHE A 261 -6.67 -22.55 12.88
C PHE A 261 -6.29 -22.18 14.31
N THR A 262 -5.19 -22.73 14.78
CA THR A 262 -4.56 -22.42 16.05
C THR A 262 -3.10 -22.04 15.82
N ALA A 263 -2.62 -21.03 16.53
CA ALA A 263 -1.24 -20.59 16.43
C ALA A 263 -0.71 -20.07 17.75
N GLU A 264 0.60 -20.21 17.98
CA GLU A 264 1.25 -19.63 19.15
C GLU A 264 1.23 -18.09 19.07
N GLN A 265 1.56 -17.54 17.90
CA GLN A 265 1.55 -16.11 17.63
C GLN A 265 0.77 -15.77 16.36
N VAL A 266 0.18 -14.58 16.31
CA VAL A 266 -0.62 -14.13 15.16
C VAL A 266 -0.20 -12.72 14.76
N VAL A 267 0.04 -12.53 13.46
CA VAL A 267 0.46 -11.25 12.88
C VAL A 267 -0.66 -10.69 12.01
N PHE A 268 -1.16 -9.50 12.35
CA PHE A 268 -2.13 -8.77 11.54
C PHE A 268 -1.41 -7.99 10.45
N SER A 269 -1.70 -8.32 9.19
CA SER A 269 -1.19 -7.62 8.00
C SER A 269 -2.27 -7.50 6.90
N ALA A 270 -3.51 -7.20 7.31
CA ALA A 270 -4.69 -7.21 6.44
C ALA A 270 -4.91 -5.88 5.67
N ALA A 271 -3.84 -5.11 5.46
CA ALA A 271 -3.83 -3.71 5.05
C ALA A 271 -4.45 -2.78 6.11
N ALA A 272 -4.08 -1.49 6.08
CA ALA A 272 -4.40 -0.57 7.17
C ALA A 272 -5.89 -0.57 7.56
N LEU A 273 -6.78 -0.44 6.58
CA LEU A 273 -8.22 -0.46 6.80
C LEU A 273 -8.75 -1.86 7.19
N GLY A 274 -8.20 -2.92 6.60
CA GLY A 274 -8.64 -4.30 6.88
C GLY A 274 -8.30 -4.74 8.29
N THR A 275 -7.08 -4.42 8.76
CA THR A 275 -6.61 -4.63 10.13
C THR A 275 -7.48 -3.85 11.12
N GLN A 276 -7.71 -2.56 10.88
CA GLN A 276 -8.58 -1.75 11.74
C GLN A 276 -10.03 -2.27 11.78
N LYS A 277 -10.61 -2.63 10.63
CA LYS A 277 -11.97 -3.22 10.56
C LYS A 277 -12.06 -4.50 11.40
N LEU A 278 -11.04 -5.36 11.33
CA LEU A 278 -11.01 -6.60 12.11
C LEU A 278 -10.84 -6.29 13.60
N LEU A 279 -9.83 -5.51 14.00
CA LEU A 279 -9.56 -5.21 15.40
C LEU A 279 -10.70 -4.46 16.10
N HIS A 280 -11.34 -3.48 15.44
CA HIS A 280 -12.50 -2.79 16.03
C HIS A 280 -13.67 -3.76 16.25
N ARG A 281 -13.86 -4.74 15.36
CA ARG A 281 -14.86 -5.78 15.54
C ARG A 281 -14.50 -6.69 16.71
N LEU A 282 -13.25 -7.17 16.77
CA LEU A 282 -12.79 -8.08 17.83
C LEU A 282 -12.85 -7.43 19.21
N LYS A 283 -12.53 -6.14 19.31
CA LYS A 283 -12.70 -5.37 20.54
C LYS A 283 -14.18 -5.24 20.93
N ALA A 284 -15.04 -4.88 19.97
CA ALA A 284 -16.47 -4.70 20.22
C ALA A 284 -17.23 -6.01 20.55
N THR A 285 -16.77 -7.16 20.06
CA THR A 285 -17.36 -8.48 20.37
C THR A 285 -16.81 -9.10 21.65
N GLY A 286 -15.80 -8.48 22.27
CA GLY A 286 -15.11 -9.04 23.44
C GLY A 286 -14.17 -10.20 23.11
N ASP A 287 -13.83 -10.40 21.83
CA ASP A 287 -12.84 -11.40 21.40
C ASP A 287 -11.42 -10.96 21.78
N LEU A 288 -11.14 -9.66 21.66
CA LEU A 288 -9.89 -9.02 22.10
C LEU A 288 -10.20 -7.71 22.88
N PRO A 289 -10.73 -7.79 24.11
CA PRO A 289 -11.25 -6.62 24.82
C PRO A 289 -10.16 -5.60 25.20
N ASN A 290 -8.92 -6.08 25.41
CA ASN A 290 -7.79 -5.25 25.87
C ASN A 290 -6.98 -4.60 24.74
N VAL A 291 -7.47 -4.61 23.49
CA VAL A 291 -6.82 -3.82 22.43
C VAL A 291 -6.86 -2.35 22.83
N SER A 292 -5.74 -1.64 22.68
CA SER A 292 -5.59 -0.24 23.09
C SER A 292 -6.76 0.65 22.62
N ASP A 293 -7.13 1.63 23.45
CA ASP A 293 -8.10 2.68 23.09
C ASP A 293 -7.57 3.64 22.00
N ARG A 294 -6.27 3.56 21.68
CA ARG A 294 -5.66 4.26 20.55
C ARG A 294 -6.02 3.65 19.19
N LEU A 295 -6.70 2.51 19.15
CA LEU A 295 -7.18 1.90 17.91
C LEU A 295 -8.05 2.88 17.10
N GLY A 296 -7.62 3.13 15.87
CA GLY A 296 -8.25 4.03 14.90
C GLY A 296 -7.73 5.47 14.94
N HIS A 297 -7.01 5.87 15.99
CA HIS A 297 -6.38 7.19 16.06
C HIS A 297 -5.19 7.30 15.10
N LEU A 298 -4.87 8.54 14.69
CA LEU A 298 -3.76 8.82 13.78
C LEU A 298 -3.85 8.04 12.45
N THR A 299 -5.08 7.78 12.01
CA THR A 299 -5.32 7.24 10.66
C THR A 299 -5.16 8.37 9.66
N ARG A 300 -4.45 8.13 8.55
CA ARG A 300 -4.15 9.18 7.58
C ARG A 300 -4.42 8.71 6.15
N THR A 301 -4.64 9.69 5.28
CA THR A 301 -4.93 9.50 3.85
C THR A 301 -3.75 9.96 2.98
N ASN A 302 -2.55 10.08 3.59
CA ASN A 302 -1.36 10.68 3.01
C ASN A 302 -1.59 12.10 2.41
N SER A 303 -2.62 12.79 2.92
CA SER A 303 -3.10 14.09 2.43
C SER A 303 -3.22 14.14 0.91
N GLU A 304 -3.80 13.08 0.34
CA GLU A 304 -3.74 12.82 -1.09
C GLU A 304 -4.87 13.48 -1.88
N SER A 305 -4.55 13.94 -3.09
CA SER A 305 -5.53 14.22 -4.14
C SER A 305 -5.12 13.51 -5.43
N ILE A 306 -6.07 12.84 -6.06
CA ILE A 306 -5.87 12.18 -7.36
C ILE A 306 -6.70 12.95 -8.38
N LEU A 307 -6.00 13.63 -9.28
CA LEU A 307 -6.59 14.52 -10.30
C LEU A 307 -6.14 14.07 -11.69
N GLY A 308 -6.66 14.68 -12.76
CA GLY A 308 -6.22 14.31 -14.11
C GLY A 308 -6.30 15.44 -15.13
N ALA A 309 -5.38 15.44 -16.09
CA ALA A 309 -5.43 16.26 -17.28
C ALA A 309 -5.67 15.36 -18.50
N ILE A 310 -6.65 15.70 -19.33
CA ILE A 310 -7.05 14.91 -20.50
C ILE A 310 -6.78 15.70 -21.76
N ALA A 311 -5.96 15.17 -22.67
CA ALA A 311 -5.70 15.77 -23.96
C ALA A 311 -6.99 15.85 -24.82
N PRO A 312 -7.12 16.82 -25.74
CA PRO A 312 -8.24 16.90 -26.66
C PRO A 312 -8.46 15.62 -27.50
N GLU A 313 -9.66 15.41 -28.00
CA GLU A 313 -9.96 14.31 -28.91
C GLU A 313 -9.11 14.43 -30.18
N GLY A 314 -8.52 13.32 -30.63
CA GLY A 314 -7.63 13.29 -31.80
C GLY A 314 -6.20 13.76 -31.54
N ALA A 315 -5.81 14.00 -30.29
CA ALA A 315 -4.41 14.23 -29.93
C ALA A 315 -3.51 13.07 -30.43
N ALA A 316 -2.36 13.42 -31.03
CA ALA A 316 -1.46 12.44 -31.63
C ALA A 316 -0.58 11.70 -30.60
N VAL A 317 -0.42 12.25 -29.40
CA VAL A 317 0.43 11.72 -28.34
C VAL A 317 -0.33 10.63 -27.57
N ASP A 318 0.28 9.46 -27.43
CA ASP A 318 -0.21 8.36 -26.59
C ASP A 318 0.49 8.43 -25.21
N TYR A 319 -0.26 8.77 -24.17
CA TYR A 319 0.26 8.94 -22.80
C TYR A 319 0.37 7.61 -22.02
N THR A 320 0.07 6.47 -22.64
CA THR A 320 0.18 5.14 -21.98
C THR A 320 1.60 4.62 -21.87
N GLU A 321 2.56 5.19 -22.62
CA GLU A 321 3.94 4.71 -22.63
C GLU A 321 4.62 4.85 -21.26
N GLY A 322 5.26 3.77 -20.82
CA GLY A 322 6.05 3.70 -19.58
C GLY A 322 5.47 2.72 -18.57
N VAL A 323 6.11 2.64 -17.40
CA VAL A 323 5.44 2.07 -16.22
C VAL A 323 4.40 3.05 -15.67
N ALA A 324 3.59 2.65 -14.69
CA ALA A 324 2.49 3.48 -14.19
C ALA A 324 2.94 4.88 -13.73
N ILE A 325 4.08 4.99 -13.04
CA ILE A 325 4.69 6.25 -12.59
C ILE A 325 6.17 6.24 -12.94
N THR A 326 6.63 7.30 -13.58
CA THR A 326 7.98 7.38 -14.20
C THR A 326 8.83 8.53 -13.67
N SER A 327 8.20 9.60 -13.18
CA SER A 327 8.88 10.78 -12.64
C SER A 327 8.15 11.34 -11.43
N SER A 328 8.75 12.32 -10.78
CA SER A 328 8.06 13.15 -9.80
C SER A 328 8.68 14.54 -9.69
N TRP A 329 7.99 15.45 -9.01
CA TRP A 329 8.47 16.80 -8.72
C TRP A 329 7.74 17.39 -7.50
N HIS A 330 8.27 18.49 -6.96
CA HIS A 330 7.80 19.10 -5.72
C HIS A 330 7.43 20.58 -5.95
N PRO A 331 6.13 20.93 -5.94
CA PRO A 331 5.69 22.33 -6.00
C PRO A 331 6.17 23.17 -4.81
N ASP A 332 6.33 22.54 -3.65
CA ASP A 332 6.77 23.14 -2.39
C ASP A 332 7.40 22.05 -1.50
N GLU A 333 7.84 22.41 -0.29
CA GLU A 333 8.52 21.52 0.65
C GLU A 333 7.65 20.37 1.21
N HIS A 334 6.34 20.44 1.03
CA HIS A 334 5.39 19.49 1.62
C HIS A 334 4.58 18.73 0.58
N THR A 335 4.58 19.16 -0.68
CA THR A 335 3.75 18.60 -1.75
C THR A 335 4.60 17.82 -2.74
N HIS A 336 4.13 16.63 -3.11
CA HIS A 336 4.78 15.74 -4.06
C HIS A 336 3.80 15.36 -5.17
N ILE A 337 4.20 15.50 -6.45
CA ILE A 337 3.36 15.23 -7.62
C ILE A 337 4.01 14.17 -8.52
N GLU A 338 3.22 13.15 -8.87
CA GLU A 338 3.63 12.03 -9.73
C GLU A 338 2.65 11.84 -10.92
N PRO A 339 3.13 11.64 -12.16
CA PRO A 339 2.29 11.27 -13.29
C PRO A 339 1.92 9.80 -13.19
N VAL A 340 0.63 9.52 -13.05
CA VAL A 340 0.07 8.16 -13.09
C VAL A 340 -0.58 7.90 -14.44
N ARG A 341 -0.39 6.70 -14.98
CA ARG A 341 -1.11 6.22 -16.17
C ARG A 341 -1.65 4.81 -15.97
N TYR A 342 -2.66 4.47 -16.78
CA TYR A 342 -3.16 3.11 -16.94
C TYR A 342 -2.77 2.60 -18.33
N GLY A 343 -2.56 1.29 -18.46
CA GLY A 343 -2.27 0.67 -19.75
C GLY A 343 -3.42 0.80 -20.74
N LYS A 344 -3.08 0.74 -22.03
CA LYS A 344 -3.98 0.95 -23.15
C LYS A 344 -5.28 0.13 -23.04
N GLY A 345 -6.42 0.79 -23.22
CA GLY A 345 -7.74 0.16 -23.13
C GLY A 345 -8.32 0.04 -21.72
N SER A 346 -7.60 0.45 -20.67
CA SER A 346 -8.06 0.41 -19.28
C SER A 346 -8.97 1.60 -18.91
N ASN A 347 -10.01 1.80 -19.71
CA ASN A 347 -10.83 3.01 -19.69
C ASN A 347 -11.98 3.02 -18.67
N ALA A 348 -12.24 1.94 -17.92
CA ALA A 348 -13.32 1.92 -16.92
C ALA A 348 -13.08 2.95 -15.79
N MET A 349 -11.83 3.35 -15.56
CA MET A 349 -11.45 4.36 -14.58
C MET A 349 -11.91 5.78 -14.95
N SER A 350 -12.25 6.06 -16.21
CA SER A 350 -12.85 7.34 -16.62
C SER A 350 -14.16 7.63 -15.89
N LEU A 351 -14.89 6.58 -15.47
CA LEU A 351 -16.14 6.71 -14.70
C LEU A 351 -15.93 7.26 -13.28
N MET A 352 -14.68 7.28 -12.79
CA MET A 352 -14.32 7.84 -11.49
C MET A 352 -13.92 9.33 -11.57
N GLN A 353 -13.84 9.89 -12.79
CA GLN A 353 -13.49 11.29 -13.02
C GLN A 353 -14.70 12.20 -13.10
N THR A 354 -14.47 13.49 -12.85
CA THR A 354 -15.44 14.56 -13.03
C THR A 354 -14.72 15.90 -13.28
N VAL A 355 -15.48 16.99 -13.42
CA VAL A 355 -14.88 18.34 -13.57
C VAL A 355 -14.08 18.72 -12.32
N LEU A 356 -12.97 19.43 -12.52
CA LEU A 356 -12.17 19.96 -11.42
C LEU A 356 -12.97 21.01 -10.63
N THR A 357 -12.85 21.01 -9.30
CA THR A 357 -13.49 22.01 -8.43
C THR A 357 -12.54 22.52 -7.37
N ASP A 358 -12.47 23.84 -7.21
CA ASP A 358 -11.81 24.50 -6.09
C ASP A 358 -12.72 24.50 -4.84
N GLY A 359 -12.13 24.72 -3.67
CA GLY A 359 -12.82 24.59 -2.38
C GLY A 359 -12.68 25.78 -1.42
N ASP A 360 -12.08 26.89 -1.84
CA ASP A 360 -11.92 28.15 -1.08
C ASP A 360 -13.12 29.11 -1.16
N GLY A 361 -14.09 28.83 -2.05
CA GLY A 361 -15.28 29.66 -2.21
C GLY A 361 -16.29 29.56 -1.06
N PRO A 362 -17.16 30.57 -0.85
CA PRO A 362 -18.21 30.55 0.19
C PRO A 362 -19.35 29.57 -0.09
N GLU A 363 -19.40 28.98 -1.29
CA GLU A 363 -20.44 28.04 -1.70
C GLU A 363 -20.06 26.59 -1.38
N ALA A 364 -21.06 25.75 -1.09
CA ALA A 364 -20.83 24.32 -0.95
C ALA A 364 -20.26 23.72 -2.25
N ARG A 365 -19.20 22.90 -2.14
CA ARG A 365 -18.44 22.37 -3.28
C ARG A 365 -19.29 21.61 -4.32
N TRP A 366 -20.35 20.92 -3.90
CA TRP A 366 -21.27 20.26 -4.84
C TRP A 366 -22.04 21.26 -5.74
N LYS A 367 -22.26 22.51 -5.29
CA LYS A 367 -22.86 23.57 -6.12
C LYS A 367 -21.85 24.11 -7.12
N VAL A 368 -20.60 24.32 -6.69
CA VAL A 368 -19.48 24.69 -7.57
C VAL A 368 -19.32 23.64 -8.67
N TRP A 369 -19.36 22.36 -8.29
CA TRP A 369 -19.33 21.22 -9.22
C TRP A 369 -20.44 21.28 -10.27
N LEU A 370 -21.70 21.54 -9.88
CA LEU A 370 -22.80 21.68 -10.86
C LEU A 370 -22.58 22.85 -11.83
N LYS A 371 -22.01 23.97 -11.35
CA LYS A 371 -21.67 25.11 -12.19
C LYS A 371 -20.54 24.78 -13.17
N GLU A 372 -19.47 24.13 -12.70
CA GLU A 372 -18.37 23.69 -13.57
C GLU A 372 -18.83 22.63 -14.57
N LEU A 373 -19.70 21.68 -14.18
CA LEU A 373 -20.31 20.73 -15.12
C LEU A 373 -21.10 21.44 -16.23
N TRP A 374 -21.85 22.48 -15.87
CA TRP A 374 -22.59 23.27 -16.85
C TRP A 374 -21.65 24.10 -17.75
N LYS A 375 -20.62 24.71 -17.18
CA LYS A 375 -19.61 25.49 -17.91
C LYS A 375 -18.86 24.61 -18.91
N GLU A 376 -18.39 23.46 -18.45
CA GLU A 376 -17.63 22.46 -19.21
C GLU A 376 -18.53 21.49 -20.00
N ARG A 377 -19.85 21.69 -20.08
CA ARG A 377 -20.80 20.78 -20.76
C ARG A 377 -20.44 20.37 -22.19
N LYS A 378 -19.62 21.17 -22.89
CA LYS A 378 -19.10 20.85 -24.22
C LYS A 378 -17.88 19.91 -24.18
N ARG A 379 -17.02 20.04 -23.16
CA ARG A 379 -15.82 19.24 -22.90
C ARG A 379 -16.06 18.06 -21.96
N VAL A 380 -17.22 18.00 -21.29
CA VAL A 380 -17.58 16.90 -20.38
C VAL A 380 -17.57 15.54 -21.08
N ARG A 381 -17.75 15.51 -22.40
CA ARG A 381 -17.63 14.29 -23.22
C ARG A 381 -16.20 13.74 -23.23
N ASP A 382 -15.19 14.60 -23.12
CA ASP A 382 -13.78 14.19 -23.00
C ASP A 382 -13.48 13.54 -21.64
N LEU A 383 -14.12 14.01 -20.57
CA LEU A 383 -13.98 13.43 -19.22
C LEU A 383 -14.51 11.99 -19.16
N TYR A 384 -15.53 11.67 -19.94
CA TYR A 384 -16.16 10.35 -19.97
C TYR A 384 -15.84 9.57 -21.27
N ASP A 385 -14.64 9.75 -21.82
CA ASP A 385 -14.18 8.93 -22.96
C ASP A 385 -13.97 7.47 -22.54
N VAL A 386 -15.00 6.66 -22.69
CA VAL A 386 -14.94 5.23 -22.33
C VAL A 386 -14.09 4.38 -23.30
N LYS A 387 -13.53 4.96 -24.37
CA LYS A 387 -12.81 4.23 -25.42
C LYS A 387 -11.32 4.52 -25.50
N HIS A 388 -10.88 5.77 -25.29
CA HIS A 388 -9.48 6.18 -25.46
C HIS A 388 -8.95 7.03 -24.30
N TRP A 389 -9.63 7.01 -23.15
CA TRP A 389 -9.23 7.81 -22.00
C TRP A 389 -7.82 7.50 -21.50
N SER A 390 -7.42 6.22 -21.43
CA SER A 390 -6.08 5.83 -20.97
C SER A 390 -4.96 6.41 -21.83
N GLU A 391 -5.20 6.54 -23.13
CA GLU A 391 -4.29 7.09 -24.14
C GLU A 391 -4.15 8.61 -24.05
N ARG A 392 -5.13 9.29 -23.46
CA ARG A 392 -5.25 10.76 -23.45
C ARG A 392 -5.02 11.40 -22.09
N VAL A 393 -5.08 10.63 -21.01
CA VAL A 393 -5.03 11.14 -19.64
C VAL A 393 -3.62 11.06 -19.05
N VAL A 394 -3.22 12.12 -18.36
CA VAL A 394 -2.14 12.07 -17.36
C VAL A 394 -2.76 12.36 -16.01
N ILE A 395 -2.78 11.36 -15.13
CA ILE A 395 -3.29 11.51 -13.77
C ILE A 395 -2.18 12.17 -12.93
N ALA A 396 -2.52 13.15 -12.11
CA ALA A 396 -1.63 13.71 -11.10
C ALA A 396 -1.98 13.08 -9.76
N LEU A 397 -1.12 12.20 -9.27
CA LEU A 397 -1.12 11.76 -7.89
C LEU A 397 -0.41 12.82 -7.07
N VAL A 398 -1.12 13.47 -6.16
CA VAL A 398 -0.58 14.51 -5.29
C VAL A 398 -0.67 14.05 -3.84
N MET A 399 0.43 14.15 -3.11
CA MET A 399 0.54 13.76 -1.69
C MET A 399 1.13 14.92 -0.89
N GLN A 400 0.79 15.00 0.40
CA GLN A 400 1.41 15.99 1.29
C GLN A 400 1.88 15.41 2.63
N SER A 401 3.01 15.92 3.14
CA SER A 401 3.59 15.55 4.44
C SER A 401 3.05 16.36 5.62
N VAL A 402 1.89 17.01 5.49
CA VAL A 402 1.29 17.85 6.55
C VAL A 402 0.82 17.01 7.74
N ASP A 403 0.88 17.57 8.95
CA ASP A 403 0.40 16.90 10.16
C ASP A 403 -1.14 16.98 10.28
N ASN A 404 -1.80 15.96 9.74
CA ASN A 404 -3.23 15.76 9.86
C ASN A 404 -3.57 14.28 10.06
N SER A 405 -4.76 14.03 10.58
CA SER A 405 -5.29 12.68 10.68
C SER A 405 -6.82 12.68 10.83
N ILE A 406 -7.38 11.51 10.55
CA ILE A 406 -8.73 11.12 10.95
C ILE A 406 -8.65 10.09 12.07
N THR A 407 -9.74 9.96 12.81
CA THR A 407 -9.95 8.84 13.73
C THR A 407 -11.02 7.92 13.17
N THR A 408 -10.69 6.65 12.93
CA THR A 408 -11.70 5.65 12.58
C THR A 408 -12.39 5.11 13.82
N PHE A 409 -13.67 4.81 13.72
CA PHE A 409 -14.43 4.26 14.83
C PHE A 409 -15.61 3.43 14.33
N PRO A 410 -16.06 2.42 15.11
CA PRO A 410 -17.24 1.64 14.78
C PRO A 410 -18.51 2.49 14.89
N LYS A 411 -19.38 2.42 13.88
CA LYS A 411 -20.70 3.06 13.88
C LYS A 411 -21.76 2.04 13.50
N ARG A 412 -22.94 2.11 14.15
CA ARG A 412 -24.13 1.35 13.73
C ARG A 412 -24.96 2.20 12.78
N VAL A 413 -25.23 1.69 11.59
CA VAL A 413 -26.10 2.32 10.58
C VAL A 413 -27.15 1.29 10.16
N ALA A 414 -28.43 1.59 10.39
CA ALA A 414 -29.54 0.67 10.12
C ALA A 414 -29.32 -0.75 10.70
N GLY A 415 -28.83 -0.83 11.95
CA GLY A 415 -28.53 -2.09 12.63
C GLY A 415 -27.26 -2.82 12.16
N LYS A 416 -26.62 -2.36 11.08
CA LYS A 416 -25.36 -2.93 10.58
C LYS A 416 -24.16 -2.18 11.15
N TRP A 417 -23.13 -2.94 11.52
CA TRP A 417 -21.84 -2.40 11.91
C TRP A 417 -21.08 -1.93 10.67
N VAL A 418 -20.60 -0.69 10.69
CA VAL A 418 -19.71 -0.12 9.67
C VAL A 418 -18.56 0.62 10.36
N LEU A 419 -17.40 0.68 9.71
CA LEU A 419 -16.34 1.57 10.14
C LEU A 419 -16.59 2.96 9.56
N SER A 420 -16.56 3.98 10.40
CA SER A 420 -16.70 5.38 10.01
C SER A 420 -15.46 6.16 10.42
N SER A 421 -15.42 7.45 10.09
CA SER A 421 -14.31 8.34 10.39
C SER A 421 -14.82 9.71 10.85
N LYS A 422 -13.96 10.43 11.55
CA LYS A 422 -14.13 11.82 12.01
C LYS A 422 -12.77 12.50 12.03
N GLN A 423 -12.75 13.83 12.12
CA GLN A 423 -11.52 14.59 12.34
C GLN A 423 -10.72 14.02 13.52
N GLY A 424 -9.40 13.88 13.31
CA GLY A 424 -8.44 13.39 14.29
C GLY A 424 -7.55 14.52 14.83
N HIS A 425 -6.29 14.18 15.07
CA HIS A 425 -5.23 15.11 15.45
C HIS A 425 -4.79 15.97 14.27
N GLY A 426 -4.23 17.15 14.58
CA GLY A 426 -3.68 18.07 13.60
C GLY A 426 -4.74 18.83 12.82
N GLU A 427 -4.32 19.37 11.69
CA GLU A 427 -5.17 20.12 10.76
C GLU A 427 -6.27 19.20 10.16
N PRO A 428 -7.39 19.76 9.68
CA PRO A 428 -8.31 19.00 8.85
C PRO A 428 -7.62 18.43 7.61
N ASN A 429 -7.91 17.16 7.29
CA ASN A 429 -7.41 16.59 6.03
C ASN A 429 -7.87 17.47 4.86
N PRO A 430 -6.95 17.84 3.94
CA PRO A 430 -7.30 18.70 2.83
C PRO A 430 -8.37 18.01 1.99
N THR A 431 -9.47 18.73 1.76
CA THR A 431 -10.52 18.24 0.85
C THR A 431 -10.17 18.53 -0.61
N TRP A 432 -9.25 19.46 -0.84
CA TRP A 432 -8.65 19.81 -2.12
C TRP A 432 -7.29 20.48 -1.87
N ILE A 433 -6.43 20.55 -2.89
CA ILE A 433 -5.07 21.09 -2.78
C ILE A 433 -4.88 22.15 -3.89
N PRO A 434 -4.69 23.45 -3.55
CA PRO A 434 -4.56 24.51 -4.55
C PRO A 434 -3.43 24.28 -5.56
N ALA A 435 -2.24 23.88 -5.08
CA ALA A 435 -1.10 23.58 -5.94
C ALA A 435 -1.40 22.41 -6.91
N ALA A 436 -2.16 21.41 -6.48
CA ALA A 436 -2.60 20.30 -7.32
C ALA A 436 -3.54 20.77 -8.44
N ASN A 437 -4.51 21.61 -8.10
CA ASN A 437 -5.45 22.16 -9.08
C ASN A 437 -4.76 23.08 -10.09
N ASP A 438 -3.80 23.90 -9.66
CA ASP A 438 -3.00 24.73 -10.58
C ASP A 438 -2.15 23.85 -11.52
N ALA A 439 -1.44 22.86 -10.96
CA ALA A 439 -0.63 21.93 -11.74
C ALA A 439 -1.46 21.23 -12.83
N VAL A 440 -2.63 20.69 -12.50
CA VAL A 440 -3.46 19.94 -13.46
C VAL A 440 -4.08 20.85 -14.53
N ARG A 441 -4.39 22.11 -14.20
CA ARG A 441 -4.79 23.11 -15.21
C ARG A 441 -3.66 23.41 -16.19
N ARG A 442 -2.43 23.55 -15.70
CA ARG A 442 -1.24 23.76 -16.55
C ARG A 442 -0.93 22.53 -17.39
N MET A 443 -1.03 21.33 -16.81
CA MET A 443 -0.90 20.07 -17.55
C MET A 443 -1.89 20.02 -18.71
N ALA A 444 -3.17 20.31 -18.46
CA ALA A 444 -4.19 20.35 -19.51
C ALA A 444 -3.85 21.38 -20.62
N ALA A 445 -3.34 22.55 -20.25
CA ALA A 445 -2.89 23.55 -21.22
C ALA A 445 -1.69 23.06 -22.06
N VAL A 446 -0.68 22.48 -21.42
CA VAL A 446 0.51 21.90 -22.07
C VAL A 446 0.15 20.76 -23.02
N MET A 447 -0.85 19.94 -22.67
CA MET A 447 -1.35 18.82 -23.46
C MET A 447 -2.25 19.26 -24.65
N GLY A 448 -2.04 20.47 -25.18
CA GLY A 448 -2.75 20.98 -26.35
C GLY A 448 -4.10 21.64 -26.03
N GLY A 449 -4.27 22.20 -24.83
CA GLY A 449 -5.53 22.86 -24.42
C GLY A 449 -6.64 21.87 -24.04
N GLY A 450 -6.26 20.77 -23.40
CA GLY A 450 -7.14 19.73 -22.89
C GLY A 450 -8.03 20.15 -21.72
N THR A 451 -8.54 19.17 -20.99
CA THR A 451 -9.49 19.35 -19.89
C THR A 451 -8.89 18.88 -18.57
N ALA A 452 -8.89 19.76 -17.56
CA ALA A 452 -8.55 19.42 -16.18
C ALA A 452 -9.77 18.78 -15.49
N GLY A 453 -9.53 17.67 -14.79
CA GLY A 453 -10.53 16.86 -14.11
C GLY A 453 -10.15 16.55 -12.66
N GLY A 454 -11.19 16.40 -11.84
CA GLY A 454 -11.11 15.89 -10.47
C GLY A 454 -11.72 14.49 -10.37
N THR A 455 -11.92 14.00 -9.14
CA THR A 455 -12.56 12.69 -8.89
C THR A 455 -13.96 12.82 -8.31
N ILE A 456 -14.81 11.80 -8.53
CA ILE A 456 -16.23 11.83 -8.12
C ILE A 456 -16.48 12.04 -6.61
N GLY A 457 -15.48 11.81 -5.76
CA GLY A 457 -15.59 12.03 -4.31
C GLY A 457 -15.34 13.47 -3.88
N GLU A 458 -14.56 14.23 -4.66
CA GLU A 458 -14.16 15.60 -4.35
C GLU A 458 -15.32 16.58 -4.18
N PRO A 459 -16.35 16.62 -5.05
CA PRO A 459 -17.51 17.51 -4.87
C PRO A 459 -18.22 17.36 -3.52
N PHE A 460 -18.02 16.23 -2.85
CA PHE A 460 -18.62 15.89 -1.56
C PHE A 460 -17.61 15.90 -0.41
N ASN A 461 -16.44 16.51 -0.60
CA ASN A 461 -15.34 16.58 0.37
C ASN A 461 -14.87 15.20 0.83
N ARG A 462 -14.78 14.25 -0.11
CA ARG A 462 -14.29 12.89 0.11
C ARG A 462 -13.20 12.56 -0.91
N PRO A 463 -11.96 13.05 -0.72
CA PRO A 463 -10.88 12.74 -1.64
C PRO A 463 -10.68 11.23 -1.79
N LEU A 464 -10.19 10.85 -2.97
CA LEU A 464 -9.76 9.49 -3.27
C LEU A 464 -8.31 9.33 -2.83
N THR A 465 -8.02 8.28 -2.05
CA THR A 465 -6.66 7.96 -1.60
C THR A 465 -6.29 6.52 -1.97
N ALA A 466 -5.08 6.32 -2.50
CA ALA A 466 -4.45 5.02 -2.62
C ALA A 466 -3.61 4.67 -1.38
N HIS A 467 -3.37 5.65 -0.51
CA HIS A 467 -2.41 5.58 0.60
C HIS A 467 -3.08 5.76 1.96
N PHE A 468 -4.00 4.85 2.29
CA PHE A 468 -4.60 4.79 3.63
C PHE A 468 -3.65 4.10 4.63
N ILE A 469 -3.25 4.82 5.66
CA ILE A 469 -2.21 4.40 6.63
C ILE A 469 -2.61 4.77 8.07
N GLY A 470 -1.87 4.25 9.05
CA GLY A 470 -2.11 4.54 10.47
C GLY A 470 -3.35 3.85 11.05
N GLY A 471 -3.73 4.25 12.27
CA GLY A 471 -4.84 3.64 13.02
C GLY A 471 -4.44 2.51 13.96
N CYS A 472 -3.23 1.96 13.85
CA CYS A 472 -2.62 1.03 14.80
C CYS A 472 -1.17 1.45 15.09
N THR A 473 -0.96 2.75 15.32
CA THR A 473 0.38 3.37 15.36
C THR A 473 1.27 2.81 16.47
N ILE A 474 2.57 2.94 16.25
CA ILE A 474 3.62 2.66 17.23
C ILE A 474 3.52 3.70 18.35
N GLY A 475 3.70 3.26 19.59
CA GLY A 475 3.81 4.13 20.77
C GLY A 475 4.80 3.58 21.78
N ASP A 476 5.12 4.39 22.79
CA ASP A 476 5.89 3.98 23.97
C ASP A 476 5.03 3.30 25.06
N SER A 477 3.71 3.36 24.92
CA SER A 477 2.78 2.78 25.89
C SER A 477 1.41 2.48 25.24
N PRO A 478 0.55 1.69 25.90
CA PRO A 478 -0.83 1.49 25.47
C PRO A 478 -1.66 2.79 25.41
N ALA A 479 -1.22 3.86 26.08
CA ALA A 479 -1.90 5.15 26.09
C ALA A 479 -1.53 6.03 24.88
N SER A 480 -0.40 5.77 24.22
CA SER A 480 0.09 6.54 23.07
C SER A 480 -0.04 5.77 21.75
N GLY A 481 0.09 4.44 21.75
CA GLY A 481 -0.01 3.59 20.57
C GLY A 481 -0.83 2.30 20.74
N VAL A 482 -0.95 1.54 19.65
CA VAL A 482 -1.58 0.20 19.63
C VAL A 482 -0.55 -0.91 19.69
N VAL A 483 0.62 -0.66 19.09
CA VAL A 483 1.79 -1.54 19.15
C VAL A 483 2.98 -0.83 19.76
N ASP A 484 3.90 -1.60 20.33
CA ASP A 484 5.18 -1.08 20.81
C ASP A 484 6.19 -0.85 19.67
N GLY A 485 7.38 -0.37 20.03
CA GLY A 485 8.49 -0.14 19.10
C GLY A 485 8.96 -1.38 18.33
N TYR A 486 8.54 -2.60 18.67
CA TYR A 486 8.83 -3.84 17.95
C TYR A 486 7.60 -4.41 17.23
N GLN A 487 6.53 -3.59 17.08
CA GLN A 487 5.27 -3.95 16.44
C GLN A 487 4.48 -5.06 17.16
N ARG A 488 4.72 -5.26 18.46
CA ARG A 488 3.95 -6.17 19.32
C ARG A 488 2.74 -5.43 19.86
N MET A 489 1.56 -6.03 19.75
CA MET A 489 0.30 -5.41 20.15
C MET A 489 0.16 -5.36 21.68
N TYR A 490 -0.13 -4.18 22.23
CA TYR A 490 -0.39 -4.03 23.65
C TYR A 490 -1.64 -4.82 24.09
N GLY A 491 -1.61 -5.30 25.33
CA GLY A 491 -2.74 -5.97 26.00
C GLY A 491 -2.96 -7.43 25.59
N HIS A 492 -2.29 -7.93 24.55
CA HIS A 492 -2.42 -9.31 24.07
C HIS A 492 -1.06 -9.88 23.61
N PRO A 493 -0.26 -10.46 24.52
CA PRO A 493 1.04 -11.05 24.19
C PRO A 493 0.95 -12.10 23.07
N GLY A 494 1.88 -12.07 22.12
CA GLY A 494 1.87 -12.96 20.94
C GLY A 494 1.03 -12.45 19.76
N LEU A 495 0.36 -11.31 19.88
CA LEU A 495 -0.24 -10.59 18.75
C LEU A 495 0.68 -9.47 18.27
N HIS A 496 0.74 -9.28 16.95
CA HIS A 496 1.58 -8.29 16.29
C HIS A 496 0.82 -7.60 15.16
N ILE A 497 1.21 -6.40 14.77
CA ILE A 497 0.64 -5.70 13.61
C ILE A 497 1.76 -5.20 12.71
N VAL A 498 1.78 -5.67 11.46
CA VAL A 498 2.90 -5.44 10.53
C VAL A 498 2.37 -5.07 9.15
N ASP A 499 1.61 -3.98 9.07
CA ASP A 499 1.15 -3.41 7.80
C ASP A 499 1.05 -1.88 7.87
N GLY A 500 0.47 -1.26 6.83
CA GLY A 500 0.30 0.19 6.75
C GLY A 500 -0.43 0.83 7.94
N SER A 501 -1.13 0.07 8.79
CA SER A 501 -1.75 0.62 10.01
C SER A 501 -0.76 1.03 11.10
N THR A 502 0.49 0.53 11.09
CA THR A 502 1.52 0.92 12.07
C THR A 502 2.33 2.14 11.66
N ILE A 503 2.16 2.63 10.43
CA ILE A 503 2.78 3.89 9.99
C ILE A 503 2.27 5.03 10.88
N SER A 504 3.20 5.65 11.62
CA SER A 504 2.85 6.52 12.75
C SER A 504 2.72 8.00 12.38
N ALA A 505 3.27 8.40 11.23
CA ALA A 505 3.25 9.76 10.70
C ALA A 505 3.00 9.78 9.18
N ASN A 506 2.62 10.94 8.61
CA ASN A 506 2.47 11.08 7.16
C ASN A 506 3.83 10.98 6.47
N LEU A 507 3.89 10.24 5.36
CA LEU A 507 5.15 9.99 4.66
C LEU A 507 5.46 11.07 3.63
N GLY A 508 4.42 11.66 3.04
CA GLY A 508 4.54 12.55 1.89
C GLY A 508 4.89 11.83 0.58
N VAL A 509 5.04 10.51 0.62
CA VAL A 509 5.40 9.63 -0.50
C VAL A 509 4.65 8.30 -0.42
N ASN A 510 4.86 7.39 -1.38
CA ASN A 510 4.19 6.10 -1.41
C ASN A 510 4.66 5.17 -0.25
N PRO A 511 3.75 4.48 0.45
CA PRO A 511 4.04 3.80 1.72
C PRO A 511 4.67 2.42 1.59
N SER A 512 4.66 1.81 0.39
CA SER A 512 5.04 0.41 0.21
C SER A 512 6.47 0.11 0.68
N LEU A 513 7.43 1.00 0.40
CA LEU A 513 8.81 0.82 0.84
C LEU A 513 8.92 0.91 2.37
N THR A 514 8.32 1.94 2.98
CA THR A 514 8.32 2.13 4.44
C THR A 514 7.65 0.98 5.19
N ILE A 515 6.54 0.45 4.69
CA ILE A 515 5.87 -0.72 5.27
C ILE A 515 6.80 -1.93 5.24
N THR A 516 7.52 -2.11 4.13
CA THR A 516 8.48 -3.21 3.97
C THR A 516 9.66 -3.03 4.92
N ALA A 517 10.22 -1.82 5.04
CA ALA A 517 11.32 -1.51 5.95
C ALA A 517 10.94 -1.69 7.43
N GLN A 518 9.75 -1.23 7.85
CA GLN A 518 9.26 -1.49 9.22
C GLN A 518 9.09 -2.99 9.47
N ALA A 519 8.55 -3.74 8.52
CA ALA A 519 8.40 -5.18 8.64
C ALA A 519 9.75 -5.91 8.74
N GLU A 520 10.72 -5.55 7.89
CA GLU A 520 12.09 -6.09 7.94
C GLU A 520 12.72 -5.83 9.31
N ARG A 521 12.58 -4.60 9.81
CA ARG A 521 13.04 -4.22 11.15
C ARG A 521 12.40 -5.04 12.25
N ALA A 522 11.07 -5.13 12.30
CA ALA A 522 10.38 -5.87 13.36
C ALA A 522 10.75 -7.35 13.35
N MET A 523 10.91 -7.94 12.17
CA MET A 523 11.32 -9.35 12.05
C MET A 523 12.79 -9.57 12.36
N ALA A 524 13.67 -8.60 12.10
CA ALA A 524 15.09 -8.67 12.47
C ALA A 524 15.28 -8.83 13.99
N TYR A 525 14.44 -8.19 14.80
CA TYR A 525 14.47 -8.31 16.26
C TYR A 525 13.71 -9.53 16.81
N TRP A 526 13.09 -10.33 15.95
CA TRP A 526 12.42 -11.55 16.39
C TRP A 526 13.46 -12.68 16.60
N PRO A 527 13.42 -13.42 17.72
CA PRO A 527 14.41 -14.49 17.99
C PRO A 527 14.31 -15.64 16.97
N ASN A 528 15.36 -16.46 16.81
CA ASN A 528 15.14 -17.74 16.11
C ASN A 528 14.28 -18.68 16.97
N LYS A 529 13.64 -19.66 16.35
CA LYS A 529 12.88 -20.67 17.09
C LYS A 529 13.76 -21.38 18.11
N GLY A 530 13.34 -21.32 19.38
CA GLY A 530 14.06 -21.90 20.52
C GLY A 530 15.15 -21.02 21.13
N GLU A 531 15.38 -19.81 20.62
CA GLU A 531 16.22 -18.80 21.28
C GLU A 531 15.43 -17.96 22.27
N THR A 532 16.15 -17.37 23.23
CA THR A 532 15.59 -16.40 24.15
C THR A 532 15.26 -15.10 23.40
N ASP A 533 14.07 -14.56 23.66
CA ASP A 533 13.70 -13.23 23.16
C ASP A 533 14.48 -12.16 23.93
N THR A 534 15.33 -11.42 23.21
CA THR A 534 16.18 -10.36 23.78
C THR A 534 15.49 -8.99 23.78
N ARG A 535 14.31 -8.86 23.17
CA ARG A 535 13.53 -7.62 23.23
C ARG A 535 13.09 -7.38 24.68
N PRO A 536 13.08 -6.11 25.15
CA PRO A 536 12.42 -5.72 26.39
C PRO A 536 11.00 -6.30 26.48
N ALA A 537 10.50 -6.55 27.68
CA ALA A 537 9.16 -7.11 27.83
C ALA A 537 8.10 -6.16 27.23
N LEU A 538 6.94 -6.71 26.83
CA LEU A 538 5.87 -5.90 26.26
C LEU A 538 5.41 -4.83 27.26
N GLY A 539 5.54 -3.55 26.90
CA GLY A 539 5.20 -2.41 27.76
C GLY A 539 6.39 -1.77 28.49
N GLU A 540 7.57 -2.38 28.43
CA GLU A 540 8.81 -1.73 28.85
C GLU A 540 9.27 -0.68 27.82
N ALA A 541 10.14 0.22 28.26
CA ALA A 541 10.72 1.24 27.39
C ALA A 541 11.48 0.59 26.23
N TYR A 542 11.40 1.23 25.06
CA TYR A 542 12.15 0.79 23.89
C TYR A 542 13.66 0.85 24.16
N ALA A 543 14.38 -0.18 23.71
CA ALA A 543 15.83 -0.22 23.71
C ALA A 543 16.32 -0.62 22.31
N SER A 544 17.32 0.08 21.79
CA SER A 544 18.01 -0.43 20.60
C SER A 544 18.75 -1.72 20.99
N ILE A 545 18.54 -2.79 20.23
CA ILE A 545 19.14 -4.10 20.45
C ILE A 545 19.76 -4.59 19.14
N GLU A 546 20.72 -5.51 19.24
CA GLU A 546 21.29 -6.16 18.07
C GLU A 546 20.21 -7.00 17.34
N PRO A 547 20.11 -6.90 16.00
CA PRO A 547 19.23 -7.75 15.22
C PRO A 547 19.70 -9.21 15.26
N VAL A 548 18.76 -10.14 15.19
CA VAL A 548 19.01 -11.57 15.23
C VAL A 548 19.12 -12.11 13.81
N ALA A 549 20.29 -12.61 13.41
CA ALA A 549 20.44 -13.31 12.13
C ALA A 549 19.58 -14.59 12.09
N PRO A 550 18.86 -14.86 10.98
CA PRO A 550 18.18 -16.14 10.82
C PRO A 550 19.19 -17.29 10.70
N ARG A 551 18.80 -18.48 11.16
CA ARG A 551 19.64 -19.69 11.03
C ARG A 551 19.80 -20.19 9.60
N ALA A 552 18.79 -19.95 8.76
CA ALA A 552 18.77 -20.41 7.38
C ALA A 552 18.22 -19.31 6.46
N PRO A 553 19.01 -18.24 6.18
CA PRO A 553 18.63 -17.26 5.17
C PRO A 553 18.46 -17.95 3.81
N VAL A 554 17.38 -17.62 3.09
CA VAL A 554 17.05 -18.28 1.82
C VAL A 554 17.89 -17.73 0.66
N VAL A 555 18.17 -16.43 0.67
CA VAL A 555 18.90 -15.75 -0.40
C VAL A 555 20.41 -15.87 -0.14
N PRO A 556 21.22 -16.40 -1.09
CA PRO A 556 22.67 -16.52 -0.95
C PRO A 556 23.36 -15.18 -0.67
N ASP A 557 24.47 -15.21 0.08
CA ASP A 557 25.18 -14.01 0.55
C ASP A 557 25.77 -13.13 -0.58
N ASP A 558 26.08 -13.73 -1.73
CA ASP A 558 26.61 -13.06 -2.92
C ASP A 558 25.50 -12.48 -3.83
N ALA A 559 24.23 -12.82 -3.58
CA ALA A 559 23.12 -12.32 -4.37
C ALA A 559 22.83 -10.84 -4.08
N PRO A 560 22.31 -10.08 -5.06
CA PRO A 560 21.92 -8.67 -4.86
C PRO A 560 20.98 -8.47 -3.65
N ALA A 561 20.02 -9.37 -3.47
CA ALA A 561 19.00 -9.29 -2.42
C ALA A 561 19.37 -10.02 -1.10
N ALA A 562 20.61 -10.48 -0.93
CA ALA A 562 21.10 -11.16 0.28
C ALA A 562 20.66 -10.44 1.57
N LEU A 563 20.28 -11.17 2.62
CA LEU A 563 19.91 -10.53 3.88
C LEU A 563 21.14 -9.88 4.52
N ARG A 564 21.10 -8.56 4.73
CA ARG A 564 22.14 -7.79 5.44
C ARG A 564 21.51 -7.12 6.64
N LEU A 565 21.92 -7.55 7.82
CA LEU A 565 21.51 -6.97 9.09
C LEU A 565 22.66 -6.11 9.64
N PRO A 566 22.34 -4.99 10.33
CA PRO A 566 23.36 -4.16 10.98
C PRO A 566 23.88 -4.84 12.27
N ILE A 567 24.59 -5.98 12.14
CA ILE A 567 25.07 -6.82 13.28
C ILE A 567 26.44 -6.36 13.80
N VAL A 568 27.13 -5.49 13.06
CA VAL A 568 28.38 -4.87 13.51
C VAL A 568 28.18 -3.37 13.60
N GLY A 569 28.43 -2.81 14.78
CA GLY A 569 28.54 -1.37 14.96
C GLY A 569 29.56 -0.86 13.94
N VAL A 570 29.08 -0.11 12.96
CA VAL A 570 29.95 0.61 12.04
C VAL A 570 30.62 1.67 12.91
N SER A 571 31.87 1.38 13.28
CA SER A 571 32.76 2.27 14.03
C SER A 571 32.92 3.62 13.37
#